data_AF-A0A352R593-F1
#
_entry.id   AF-A0A352R593-F1
#
_cell.length_a   1.000
_cell.length_b   1.000
_cell.length_c   1.000
_cell.angle_alpha   90.00
_cell.angle_beta   90.00
_cell.angle_gamma   90.00
#
_symmetry.space_group_name_H-M   'P 1'
#
loop_
_entity.id
_entity.type
_entity.pdbx_description
1 polymer ?
#
loop_
_entity_poly.entity_id
_entity_poly.type
_entity_poly.pdbx_seq_one_letter_code
_entity_poly.pdbx_strand_id
1 'polypeptide(L)' 'MKELLKKTVSELKSLLSEKRMALRNFRFAVSGSNVRNVKEGNAAKKDIARILTILNTKK' A
#
# COMPACT_ATOMS: atom_id res chain seq x y z
N MET A 1 3.52 -10.17 7.84
CA MET A 1 3.44 -11.04 6.63
C MET A 1 2.43 -12.18 6.76
N LYS A 2 2.35 -12.88 7.92
CA LYS A 2 1.42 -14.02 8.10
C LYS A 2 -0.07 -13.71 7.90
N GLU A 3 -0.52 -12.48 8.13
CA GLU A 3 -1.94 -12.12 7.96
C GLU A 3 -2.34 -11.82 6.50
N LEU A 4 -1.41 -11.32 5.68
CA LEU A 4 -1.69 -11.02 4.27
C LEU A 4 -1.77 -12.28 3.40
N LEU A 5 -1.16 -13.38 3.85
CA LEU A 5 -1.19 -14.68 3.16
C LEU A 5 -2.55 -15.38 3.27
N LYS A 6 -3.28 -15.16 4.39
CA LYS A 6 -4.61 -15.72 4.64
C LYS A 6 -5.73 -15.06 3.82
N LYS A 7 -5.49 -13.86 3.30
CA LYS A 7 -6.50 -13.12 2.52
C LYS A 7 -6.69 -13.71 1.12
N THR A 8 -7.92 -13.63 0.64
CA THR A 8 -8.28 -14.02 -0.72
C THR A 8 -7.67 -13.04 -1.73
N VAL A 9 -7.48 -13.50 -2.97
CA VAL A 9 -6.92 -12.68 -4.05
C VAL A 9 -7.79 -11.43 -4.31
N SER A 10 -9.10 -11.53 -4.10
CA SER A 10 -10.04 -10.40 -4.22
C SER A 10 -9.78 -9.33 -3.16
N GLU A 11 -9.68 -9.74 -1.88
CA GLU A 11 -9.37 -8.81 -0.78
C GLU A 11 -8.00 -8.13 -0.94
N LEU A 12 -7.00 -8.86 -1.43
CA LEU A 12 -5.68 -8.30 -1.71
C LEU A 12 -5.73 -7.22 -2.79
N LYS A 13 -6.57 -7.38 -3.82
CA LYS A 13 -6.77 -6.36 -4.86
C LYS A 13 -7.49 -5.12 -4.32
N SER A 14 -8.49 -5.29 -3.46
CA SER A 14 -9.17 -4.17 -2.79
C SER A 14 -8.21 -3.38 -1.90
N LEU A 15 -7.44 -4.07 -1.06
CA LEU A 15 -6.41 -3.45 -0.21
C LEU A 15 -5.32 -2.75 -1.02
N LEU A 16 -4.92 -3.31 -2.15
CA LEU A 16 -3.97 -2.67 -3.07
C LEU A 16 -4.51 -1.34 -3.58
N SER A 17 -5.80 -1.29 -3.94
CA SER A 17 -6.47 -0.07 -4.40
C SER A 17 -6.48 1.01 -3.32
N GLU A 18 -6.88 0.64 -2.10
CA GLU A 18 -6.89 1.55 -0.95
C GLU A 18 -5.49 2.12 -0.64
N LYS A 19 -4.47 1.25 -0.59
CA LYS A 19 -3.08 1.69 -0.33
C LYS A 19 -2.53 2.58 -1.44
N ARG A 20 -2.91 2.35 -2.70
CA ARG A 20 -2.57 3.23 -3.83
C ARG A 20 -3.25 4.60 -3.72
N MET A 21 -4.53 4.63 -3.31
CA MET A 21 -5.23 5.89 -3.04
C MET A 21 -4.59 6.65 -1.89
N ALA A 22 -4.24 5.97 -0.79
CA ALA A 22 -3.51 6.58 0.32
C ALA A 22 -2.17 7.17 -0.13
N LEU A 23 -1.41 6.46 -0.98
CA LEU A 23 -0.16 6.98 -1.55
C LEU A 23 -0.39 8.21 -2.44
N ARG A 24 -1.49 8.25 -3.21
CA ARG A 24 -1.86 9.40 -4.04
C ARG A 24 -2.21 10.61 -3.16
N ASN A 25 -3.03 10.42 -2.14
CA ASN A 25 -3.38 11.48 -1.19
C ASN A 25 -2.15 11.99 -0.45
N PHE A 26 -1.25 11.09 -0.04
CA PHE A 26 0.03 11.46 0.55
C PHE A 26 0.88 12.30 -0.40
N ARG A 27 0.97 11.94 -1.70
CA ARG A 27 1.69 12.75 -2.70
C ARG A 27 1.10 14.15 -2.84
N PHE A 28 -0.22 14.28 -2.86
CA PHE A 28 -0.87 15.60 -2.89
C PHE A 28 -0.62 16.40 -1.62
N ALA A 29 -0.68 15.77 -0.44
CA ALA A 29 -0.38 16.41 0.82
C ALA A 29 1.08 16.89 0.92
N VAL A 30 2.04 16.11 0.37
CA VAL A 30 3.46 16.49 0.31
C VAL A 30 3.66 17.73 -0.55
N SER A 31 2.99 17.84 -1.70
CA SER A 31 3.10 19.03 -2.57
C SER A 31 2.62 20.32 -1.89
N GLY A 32 1.71 20.22 -0.92
CA GLY A 32 1.22 21.36 -0.12
C GLY A 32 2.11 21.74 1.07
N SER A 33 3.33 21.18 1.20
CA SER A 33 4.25 21.38 2.34
C SER A 33 3.67 21.02 3.72
N ASN A 34 2.59 20.24 3.76
CA ASN A 34 1.81 19.97 4.98
C ASN A 34 2.18 18.64 5.66
N VAL A 35 3.20 17.92 5.17
CA VAL A 35 3.53 16.57 5.63
C VAL A 35 4.74 16.59 6.55
N ARG A 36 4.48 16.48 7.85
CA ARG A 36 5.51 16.24 8.87
C ARG A 36 6.05 14.81 8.85
N ASN A 37 5.29 13.84 8.34
CA ASN A 37 5.57 12.41 8.51
C ASN A 37 5.91 11.70 7.20
N VAL A 38 7.11 11.96 6.67
CA VAL A 38 7.60 11.38 5.40
C VAL A 38 7.66 9.84 5.42
N LYS A 39 7.76 9.26 6.63
CA LYS A 39 7.85 7.81 6.85
C LYS A 39 6.59 7.05 6.41
N GLU A 40 5.41 7.67 6.46
CA GLU A 40 4.16 7.04 6.06
C GLU A 40 4.12 6.71 4.57
N GLY A 41 4.63 7.59 3.70
CA GLY A 41 4.74 7.33 2.27
C GLY A 41 5.63 6.12 1.96
N ASN A 42 6.75 5.99 2.67
CA ASN A 42 7.65 4.84 2.52
C ASN A 42 7.03 3.54 3.07
N ALA A 43 6.26 3.61 4.16
CA ALA A 43 5.51 2.47 4.67
C ALA A 43 4.43 2.01 3.66
N ALA A 44 3.67 2.94 3.09
CA ALA A 44 2.66 2.66 2.07
C ALA A 44 3.26 1.98 0.83
N LYS A 45 4.43 2.44 0.36
CA LYS A 45 5.16 1.77 -0.75
C LYS A 45 5.56 0.34 -0.40
N LYS A 46 6.09 0.10 0.82
CA LYS A 46 6.47 -1.25 1.28
C LYS A 46 5.26 -2.18 1.39
N ASP A 47 4.12 -1.67 1.86
CA ASP A 47 2.88 -2.45 1.93
C ASP A 47 2.37 -2.85 0.55
N ILE A 48 2.38 -1.93 -0.43
CA ILE A 48 2.00 -2.22 -1.82
C ILE A 48 2.93 -3.29 -2.41
N ALA A 49 4.25 -3.17 -2.19
CA ALA A 49 5.22 -4.15 -2.66
C ALA A 49 4.95 -5.55 -2.08
N ARG A 50 4.69 -5.65 -0.77
CA ARG A 50 4.36 -6.93 -0.11
C ARG A 50 3.09 -7.56 -0.67
N ILE A 51 2.05 -6.77 -0.92
CA ILE A 51 0.79 -7.26 -1.52
C ILE A 51 1.03 -7.79 -2.93
N LEU A 52 1.79 -7.06 -3.76
CA LEU A 52 2.14 -7.49 -5.11
C LEU A 52 3.00 -8.76 -5.10
N THR A 53 3.95 -8.89 -4.17
CA THR A 53 4.75 -10.13 -4.04
C THR A 53 3.85 -11.32 -3.73
N ILE A 54 2.89 -11.19 -2.79
CA ILE A 54 1.97 -12.27 -2.46
C ILE A 54 1.09 -12.64 -3.66
N LEU A 55 0.57 -11.64 -4.38
CA LEU A 55 -0.20 -11.87 -5.60
C LEU A 55 0.62 -12.61 -6.67
N ASN A 56 1.90 -12.28 -6.81
CA ASN A 56 2.79 -12.96 -7.77
C ASN A 56 3.14 -14.39 -7.33
N THR A 57 3.30 -14.65 -6.02
CA THR A 57 3.56 -16.00 -5.51
C THR A 57 2.33 -16.93 -5.54
N LYS A 58 1.12 -16.38 -5.60
CA LYS A 58 -0.13 -17.15 -5.74
C LYS A 58 -0.52 -17.39 -7.21
N LYS A 59 0.21 -16.82 -8.16
CA LYS A 59 0.02 -16.99 -9.60
C LYS A 59 0.81 -18.21 -10.07
#